data_AF-A0AAP9H327-F1
#
_entry.id   AF-A0AAP9H327-F1
#
_cell.length_a   1.000
_cell.length_b   1.000
_cell.length_c   1.000
_cell.angle_alpha   90.00
_cell.angle_beta   90.00
_cell.angle_gamma   90.00
#
_symmetry.space_group_name_H-M   'P 1'
#
loop_
_entity.id
_entity.type
_entity.pdbx_description
1 polymer ?
#
loop_
_entity_poly.entity_id
_entity_poly.type
_entity_poly.pdbx_seq_one_letter_code
_entity_poly.pdbx_strand_id
1 'polypeptide(L)' 'MTRALLLAIGLVIAAPIGAASTTGSIAVSLTIFSRCDISRPNTQSLPAIDCGRQVSAQPRVMHSALEHNEGSQLVTVEW' A
#
# COMPACT_ATOMS: atom_id res chain seq x y z
N MET A 1 -44.59 29.81 -37.22
CA MET A 1 -44.54 28.33 -37.08
C MET A 1 -43.15 27.75 -37.39
N THR A 2 -42.46 28.21 -38.44
CA THR A 2 -41.16 27.67 -38.90
C THR A 2 -39.99 27.85 -37.92
N ARG A 3 -39.94 28.96 -37.17
CA ARG A 3 -38.86 29.24 -36.20
C ARG A 3 -38.79 28.23 -35.04
N ALA A 4 -39.96 27.82 -34.53
CA ALA A 4 -40.04 26.81 -33.47
C ALA A 4 -39.58 25.43 -33.96
N LEU A 5 -39.90 25.10 -35.23
CA LEU A 5 -39.45 23.89 -35.89
C LEU A 5 -37.92 23.86 -36.04
N LEU A 6 -37.33 24.98 -36.48
CA LEU A 6 -35.87 25.11 -36.63
C LEU A 6 -35.14 25.03 -35.28
N LEU A 7 -35.71 25.62 -34.22
CA LEU A 7 -35.19 25.50 -32.85
C LEU A 7 -35.24 24.07 -32.34
N ALA A 8 -36.35 23.36 -32.55
CA ALA A 8 -36.49 21.96 -32.16
C ALA A 8 -35.48 21.07 -32.90
N ILE A 9 -35.28 21.29 -34.21
CA ILE A 9 -34.28 20.57 -35.00
C ILE A 9 -32.86 20.89 -34.50
N GLY A 10 -32.55 22.16 -34.22
CA GLY A 10 -31.26 22.56 -33.66
C GLY A 10 -30.96 21.92 -32.29
N LEU A 11 -31.96 21.79 -31.41
CA LEU A 11 -31.80 21.12 -30.12
C LEU A 11 -31.58 19.61 -30.24
N VAL A 12 -32.19 18.95 -31.23
CA VAL A 12 -32.00 17.51 -31.47
C VAL A 12 -30.58 17.21 -31.95
N ILE A 13 -29.96 18.13 -32.69
CA ILE A 13 -28.57 17.99 -33.18
C ILE A 13 -27.55 18.32 -32.07
N ALA A 14 -27.95 19.09 -31.06
CA ALA A 14 -27.16 19.37 -29.86
C ALA A 14 -27.22 18.25 -28.80
N ALA A 15 -27.74 17.06 -29.15
CA ALA A 15 -27.58 15.89 -28.30
C ALA A 15 -26.08 15.66 -28.04
N PRO A 16 -25.67 15.38 -26.79
CA PRO A 16 -24.26 15.33 -26.43
C PRO A 16 -23.58 14.22 -27.23
N ILE A 17 -22.75 14.63 -28.19
CA ILE A 17 -21.82 13.80 -28.94
C ILE A 17 -20.90 13.13 -27.91
N GLY A 18 -21.25 11.90 -27.55
CA GLY A 18 -20.45 10.98 -26.75
C GLY A 18 -20.12 11.48 -25.35
N ALA A 19 -20.74 10.90 -24.32
CA ALA A 19 -20.06 10.84 -23.04
C ALA A 19 -18.69 10.20 -23.29
N ALA A 20 -17.61 10.99 -23.21
CA ALA A 20 -16.25 10.49 -23.30
C ALA A 20 -16.04 9.60 -22.07
N SER A 21 -16.33 8.31 -22.20
CA SER A 21 -16.11 7.35 -21.14
C SER A 21 -14.63 6.98 -21.18
N THR A 22 -13.87 7.52 -20.24
CA THR A 22 -12.54 7.00 -19.92
C THR A 22 -12.73 5.63 -19.28
N THR A 23 -12.78 4.60 -20.13
CA THR A 23 -12.83 3.20 -19.71
C THR A 23 -11.40 2.68 -19.55
N GLY A 24 -11.16 1.95 -18.47
CA GLY A 24 -9.87 1.39 -18.13
C GLY A 24 -10.04 0.30 -17.09
N SER A 25 -9.01 -0.50 -16.86
CA SER A 25 -9.01 -1.53 -15.83
C SER A 25 -7.92 -1.22 -14.81
N ILE A 26 -8.22 -1.45 -13.53
CA ILE A 26 -7.26 -1.37 -12.44
C ILE A 26 -7.03 -2.79 -11.97
N ALA A 27 -5.80 -3.28 -12.13
CA ALA A 27 -5.38 -4.54 -11.53
C ALA A 27 -4.84 -4.25 -10.13
N VAL A 28 -5.38 -4.90 -9.11
CA VAL A 28 -4.89 -4.83 -7.72
C VAL A 28 -4.42 -6.21 -7.31
N SER A 29 -3.25 -6.28 -6.67
CA SER A 29 -2.74 -7.50 -6.06
C SER A 29 -2.52 -7.24 -4.57
N LEU A 30 -3.08 -8.11 -3.72
CA LEU A 30 -2.85 -8.11 -2.29
C LEU A 30 -1.95 -9.29 -1.94
N THR A 31 -0.77 -9.00 -1.40
CA THR A 31 0.14 -10.03 -0.88
C THR A 31 0.02 -10.07 0.64
N ILE A 32 -0.46 -11.19 1.17
CA ILE A 32 -0.54 -11.43 2.63
C ILE A 32 0.62 -12.36 3.00
N PHE A 33 1.52 -11.88 3.85
CA PHE A 33 2.60 -12.69 4.39
C PHE A 33 2.12 -13.52 5.58
N SER A 34 2.72 -14.69 5.77
CA SER A 34 2.52 -15.49 6.99
C SER A 34 3.07 -14.74 8.22
N ARG A 35 2.64 -15.15 9.42
CA ARG A 35 3.18 -14.60 10.67
C ARG A 35 4.70 -14.82 10.71
N CYS A 36 5.43 -13.82 11.21
CA CYS A 36 6.85 -13.97 11.47
C CYS A 36 7.11 -14.68 12.78
N ASP A 37 8.15 -15.51 12.78
CA ASP A 37 8.74 -16.03 14.00
C ASP A 37 9.81 -15.06 14.50
N ILE A 38 9.70 -14.67 15.77
CA ILE A 38 10.71 -13.88 16.46
C ILE A 38 11.18 -14.70 17.65
N SER A 39 12.41 -15.19 17.57
CA SER A 39 13.00 -16.05 18.58
C SER A 39 14.31 -15.45 19.09
N ARG A 40 14.54 -15.58 20.40
CA ARG A 40 15.78 -15.16 21.05
C ARG A 40 16.39 -16.36 21.76
N PRO A 41 17.20 -17.18 21.06
CA PRO A 41 17.70 -18.44 21.61
C PRO A 41 18.66 -18.25 22.79
N ASN A 42 19.34 -17.11 22.89
CA ASN A 42 20.12 -16.70 24.06
C ASN A 42 19.88 -15.22 24.37
N THR A 43 19.90 -14.84 25.66
CA THR A 43 19.77 -13.45 26.11
C THR A 43 20.93 -12.57 25.60
N GLN A 44 22.08 -13.16 25.27
CA GLN A 44 23.22 -12.45 24.69
C GLN A 44 23.19 -12.34 23.16
N SER A 45 22.27 -13.03 22.50
CA SER A 45 22.12 -12.99 21.03
C SER A 45 21.04 -12.00 20.59
N LEU A 46 21.24 -11.40 19.42
CA LEU A 46 20.21 -10.65 18.72
C LEU A 46 19.01 -11.55 18.40
N PRO A 47 17.79 -11.01 18.40
CA PRO A 47 16.62 -11.79 18.02
C PRO A 47 16.75 -12.24 16.56
N ALA A 48 16.53 -13.52 16.33
CA ALA A 48 16.33 -14.07 15.00
C ALA A 48 14.89 -13.77 14.57
N ILE A 49 14.72 -13.24 13.36
CA ILE A 49 13.42 -12.88 12.80
C ILE A 49 13.29 -13.57 11.45
N ASP A 50 12.36 -14.51 11.34
CA ASP A 50 12.03 -15.18 10.08
C ASP A 50 10.59 -14.86 9.67
N CYS A 51 10.46 -14.09 8.59
CA CYS A 51 9.20 -13.72 7.97
C CYS A 51 8.90 -14.57 6.72
N GLY A 52 9.25 -15.85 6.75
CA GLY A 52 9.14 -16.76 5.62
C GLY A 52 10.16 -16.46 4.52
N ARG A 53 11.32 -15.88 4.90
CA ARG A 53 12.40 -15.43 4.00
C ARG A 53 11.95 -14.45 2.89
N GLN A 54 10.84 -13.74 3.12
CA GLN A 54 10.30 -12.74 2.20
C GLN A 54 10.93 -11.37 2.47
N VAL A 55 11.74 -10.87 1.53
CA VAL A 55 12.48 -9.60 1.69
C VAL A 55 11.53 -8.41 1.90
N SER A 56 10.40 -8.38 1.18
CA SER A 56 9.36 -7.35 1.34
C SER A 56 8.61 -7.40 2.66
N ALA A 57 8.76 -8.49 3.42
CA ALA A 57 8.19 -8.66 4.75
C ALA A 57 9.27 -8.68 5.83
N GLN A 58 10.53 -8.41 5.50
CA GLN A 58 11.59 -8.40 6.51
C GLN A 58 11.54 -7.04 7.24
N PRO A 59 11.31 -7.02 8.57
CA PRO A 59 11.24 -5.77 9.30
C PRO A 59 12.61 -5.11 9.40
N ARG A 60 12.61 -3.80 9.60
CA ARG A 60 13.82 -3.06 9.93
C ARG A 60 14.21 -3.35 11.38
N VAL A 61 15.46 -3.75 11.58
CA VAL A 61 16.02 -3.99 12.92
C VAL A 61 17.05 -2.92 13.24
N MET A 62 16.85 -2.22 14.35
CA MET A 62 17.74 -1.17 14.84
C MET A 62 18.29 -1.52 16.21
N HIS A 63 19.52 -1.10 16.44
CA HIS A 63 20.26 -1.35 17.67
C HIS A 63 20.74 -0.03 18.25
N SER A 64 20.39 0.21 19.51
CA SER A 64 20.81 1.41 20.24
C SER A 64 21.38 1.02 21.59
N ALA A 65 22.53 1.59 21.94
CA ALA A 65 23.06 1.49 23.29
C ALA A 65 22.16 2.29 24.26
N LEU A 66 21.96 1.78 25.46
CA LEU A 66 21.20 2.48 26.50
C LEU A 66 22.15 3.34 27.32
N GLU A 67 21.87 4.64 27.45
CA GLU A 67 22.73 5.57 28.19
C GLU A 67 22.78 5.29 29.69
N HIS A 68 21.76 4.65 30.27
CA HIS A 68 21.64 4.43 31.71
C HIS A 68 21.77 2.97 32.16
N ASN A 69 22.35 2.10 31.33
CA ASN A 69 22.55 0.69 31.69
C ASN A 69 23.68 0.07 30.86
N GLU A 70 24.92 0.29 31.31
CA GLU A 70 26.13 -0.22 30.64
C GLU A 70 26.04 -1.74 30.44
N GLY A 71 26.06 -2.18 29.18
CA GLY A 71 25.93 -3.59 28.78
C GLY A 71 24.53 -4.00 28.31
N SER A 72 23.51 -3.15 28.44
CA SER A 72 22.19 -3.38 27.88
C SER A 72 22.02 -2.68 26.52
N GLN A 73 21.41 -3.39 25.57
CA GLN A 73 21.13 -2.89 24.23
C GLN A 73 19.63 -2.89 23.96
N LEU A 74 19.12 -1.79 23.43
CA LEU A 74 17.76 -1.69 22.93
C LEU A 74 17.73 -2.21 21.48
N VAL A 75 16.87 -3.20 21.23
CA VAL A 75 16.60 -3.72 19.89
C VAL A 75 15.18 -3.29 19.50
N THR A 76 15.08 -2.54 18.41
CA THR A 76 13.79 -2.06 17.87
C THR A 76 13.50 -2.79 16.56
N VAL A 77 12.29 -3.31 16.43
CA VAL A 77 11.80 -4.03 15.24
C VAL A 77 10.59 -3.27 14.69
N GLU A 78 10.69 -2.77 13.46
CA GLU A 78 9.69 -1.89 12.83
C GLU A 78 9.26 -2.42 11.45
N TRP A 79 7.97 -2.21 11.10
CA TRP A 79 7.30 -2.68 9.90
C TRP A 79 6.83 -1.52 9.01
#